data_AF-A0A7V5JI54-F1
#
_entry.id   AF-A0A7V5JI54-F1
#
_cell.length_a   1.000
_cell.length_b   1.000
_cell.length_c   1.000
_cell.angle_alpha   90.00
_cell.angle_beta   90.00
_cell.angle_gamma   90.00
#
_symmetry.space_group_name_H-M   'P 1'
#
loop_
_entity.id
_entity.type
_entity.pdbx_description
1 polymer ?
#
loop_
_entity_poly.entity_id
_entity_poly.type
_entity_poly.pdbx_seq_one_letter_code
_entity_poly.pdbx_strand_id
1 'polypeptide(L)'
;MAEKKKTRGGPHMNRFKPFLAASLFWSVSIPAQAVLIQFDYSYDSNGFFSDPVRRGVLEAAGNYFSSLLADDLAAITSNSSNTFTAIFNDPSSGNQVSLPDYNVPADTLIVYAGARDLGATLGQGGPGSYGVRYTDPKYYELVRTRGEADETEGATATDFAPWGGAIAFDIDANWYFDADPATDEAITGIDFYSVALHELGHLLGVGTADSWSNQISGGYFNGSASLAAYGSSVPLDSIDAHWA
;
A
#
# COMPACT_ATOMS: atom_id res chain seq x y z
N MET A 1 -81.04 4.73 46.20
CA MET A 1 -81.72 5.42 45.08
C MET A 1 -80.76 5.39 43.91
N ALA A 2 -80.88 4.38 43.04
CA ALA A 2 -81.70 4.44 41.82
C ALA A 2 -81.11 5.49 40.85
N GLU A 3 -80.32 5.07 39.87
CA GLU A 3 -80.74 4.84 38.48
C GLU A 3 -80.26 6.04 37.63
N LYS A 4 -79.34 5.87 36.67
CA LYS A 4 -79.69 5.50 35.29
C LYS A 4 -78.47 5.06 34.48
N LYS A 5 -78.53 3.78 34.12
CA LYS A 5 -78.29 3.19 32.78
C LYS A 5 -78.16 4.20 31.62
N LYS A 6 -77.08 4.08 30.85
CA LYS A 6 -77.14 4.21 29.38
C LYS A 6 -76.17 3.22 28.74
N THR A 7 -76.72 2.08 28.32
CA THR A 7 -76.09 1.16 27.37
C THR A 7 -76.25 1.72 25.95
N ARG A 8 -75.24 1.55 25.10
CA ARG A 8 -75.42 1.17 23.68
C ARG A 8 -74.06 0.96 22.98
N GLY A 9 -73.92 -0.21 22.36
CA GLY A 9 -73.10 -0.43 21.18
C GLY A 9 -71.70 -1.02 21.40
N GLY A 10 -71.59 -2.35 21.43
CA GLY A 10 -70.48 -3.01 20.72
C GLY A 10 -70.91 -3.35 19.29
N PRO A 11 -70.11 -4.05 18.47
CA PRO A 11 -68.69 -4.40 18.61
C PRO A 11 -67.87 -4.05 17.34
N HIS A 12 -66.53 -4.02 17.42
CA HIS A 12 -65.67 -4.60 16.37
C HIS A 12 -64.25 -4.76 16.91
N MET A 13 -63.94 -5.98 17.34
CA MET A 13 -62.58 -6.43 17.63
C MET A 13 -61.87 -6.69 16.31
N ASN A 14 -60.92 -5.84 15.92
CA ASN A 14 -59.88 -6.25 14.96
C ASN A 14 -58.67 -6.75 15.76
N ARG A 15 -58.53 -8.07 15.77
CA ARG A 15 -57.35 -8.79 16.28
C ARG A 15 -56.18 -8.50 15.34
N PHE A 16 -55.30 -7.58 15.73
CA PHE A 16 -53.99 -7.48 15.10
C PHE A 16 -53.15 -8.69 15.53
N LYS A 17 -52.83 -9.54 14.55
CA LYS A 17 -51.86 -10.64 14.71
C LYS A 17 -50.45 -10.02 14.81
N PRO A 18 -49.63 -10.38 15.81
CA PRO A 18 -48.24 -9.92 15.84
C PRO A 18 -47.46 -10.66 14.75
N PHE A 19 -46.92 -9.92 13.78
CA PHE A 19 -45.89 -10.45 12.90
C PHE A 19 -44.56 -10.41 13.65
N LEU A 20 -44.04 -11.59 14.01
CA LEU A 20 -42.65 -11.76 14.39
C LEU A 20 -41.81 -11.58 13.12
N ALA A 21 -41.17 -10.43 12.96
CA ALA A 21 -40.13 -10.26 11.95
C ALA A 21 -38.85 -10.89 12.48
N ALA A 22 -38.50 -12.08 11.98
CA ALA A 22 -37.18 -12.65 12.18
C ALA A 22 -36.20 -11.92 11.27
N SER A 23 -35.43 -10.99 11.84
CA SER A 23 -34.32 -10.33 11.15
C SER A 23 -33.18 -11.34 10.97
N LEU A 24 -33.06 -11.87 9.75
CA LEU A 24 -31.91 -12.67 9.34
C LEU A 24 -30.74 -11.70 9.09
N PHE A 25 -29.85 -11.54 10.07
CA PHE A 25 -28.58 -10.86 9.86
C PHE A 25 -27.70 -11.75 8.98
N TRP A 26 -27.55 -11.38 7.70
CA TRP A 26 -26.42 -11.87 6.91
C TRP A 26 -25.19 -11.08 7.37
N SER A 27 -24.36 -11.71 8.20
CA SER A 27 -22.98 -11.29 8.36
C SER A 27 -22.27 -11.59 7.05
N VAL A 28 -22.09 -10.56 6.22
CA VAL A 28 -21.09 -10.61 5.15
C VAL A 28 -19.75 -10.59 5.88
N SER A 29 -19.09 -11.74 5.99
CA SER A 29 -17.67 -11.79 6.34
C SER A 29 -16.93 -11.17 5.16
N ILE A 30 -16.39 -9.97 5.34
CA ILE A 30 -15.41 -9.41 4.42
C ILE A 30 -14.04 -9.78 5.00
N PRO A 31 -13.35 -10.85 4.57
CA PRO A 31 -11.92 -10.87 4.75
C PRO A 31 -11.36 -9.95 3.67
N ALA A 32 -11.15 -8.68 4.01
CA ALA A 32 -10.24 -7.83 3.26
C ALA A 32 -9.03 -7.63 4.17
N GLN A 33 -8.18 -8.65 4.24
CA GLN A 33 -6.83 -8.47 4.77
C GLN A 33 -6.05 -7.87 3.59
N ALA A 34 -6.23 -6.56 3.39
CA ALA A 34 -5.51 -5.84 2.35
C ALA A 34 -4.09 -5.58 2.85
N VAL A 35 -3.09 -5.75 1.99
CA VAL A 35 -1.73 -5.32 2.30
C VAL A 35 -1.74 -3.82 2.57
N LEU A 36 -1.30 -3.45 3.77
CA LEU A 36 -1.22 -2.07 4.23
C LEU A 36 0.14 -1.47 3.87
N ILE A 37 0.13 -0.37 3.14
CA ILE A 37 1.30 0.52 3.06
C ILE A 37 1.28 1.42 4.30
N GLN A 38 2.14 1.10 5.27
CA GLN A 38 2.26 1.86 6.52
C GLN A 38 3.44 2.82 6.44
N PHE A 39 3.15 4.11 6.33
CA PHE A 39 4.21 5.13 6.39
C PHE A 39 4.73 5.34 7.81
N ASP A 40 6.05 5.37 7.93
CA ASP A 40 6.77 5.72 9.14
C ASP A 40 7.55 7.02 8.92
N TYR A 41 7.19 8.06 9.67
CA TYR A 41 7.77 9.40 9.56
C TYR A 41 8.91 9.64 10.57
N SER A 42 9.40 8.61 11.27
CA SER A 42 10.49 8.75 12.26
C SER A 42 11.81 9.22 11.65
N TYR A 43 11.99 9.04 10.33
CA TYR A 43 13.14 9.52 9.56
C TYR A 43 12.85 10.80 8.75
N ASP A 44 11.71 11.47 8.94
CA ASP A 44 11.44 12.81 8.39
C ASP A 44 12.13 13.91 9.21
N SER A 45 13.45 13.83 9.33
CA SER A 45 14.23 14.78 10.15
C SER A 45 14.23 16.22 9.61
N ASN A 46 13.92 16.41 8.32
CA ASN A 46 13.71 17.74 7.72
C ASN A 46 12.28 18.28 7.95
N GLY A 47 11.39 17.48 8.52
CA GLY A 47 10.04 17.89 8.90
C GLY A 47 9.12 18.18 7.71
N PHE A 48 9.39 17.62 6.53
CA PHE A 48 8.59 17.87 5.32
C PHE A 48 7.16 17.39 5.49
N PHE A 49 6.98 16.24 6.12
CA PHE A 49 5.70 15.68 6.49
C PHE A 49 5.25 16.15 7.87
N SER A 50 5.89 17.13 8.51
CA SER A 50 5.29 17.72 9.72
C SER A 50 3.92 18.38 9.42
N ASP A 51 3.72 18.83 8.19
CA ASP A 51 2.44 19.32 7.66
C ASP A 51 1.42 18.18 7.47
N PRO A 52 0.24 18.24 8.11
CA PRO A 52 -0.78 17.21 8.01
C PRO A 52 -1.41 17.09 6.61
N VAL A 53 -1.43 18.14 5.79
CA VAL A 53 -1.94 18.08 4.41
C VAL A 53 -1.02 17.20 3.58
N ARG A 54 0.28 17.45 3.64
CA ARG A 54 1.28 16.67 2.89
C ARG A 54 1.26 15.19 3.29
N ARG A 55 1.15 14.92 4.60
CA ARG A 55 0.92 13.54 5.09
C ARG A 55 -0.35 12.97 4.48
N GLY A 56 -1.47 13.67 4.56
CA GLY A 56 -2.74 13.23 4.01
C GLY A 56 -2.66 12.81 2.53
N VAL A 57 -1.93 13.57 1.71
CA VAL A 57 -1.74 13.23 0.28
C VAL A 57 -0.91 11.96 0.09
N LEU A 58 0.18 11.79 0.85
CA LEU A 58 0.99 10.57 0.79
C LEU A 58 0.20 9.33 1.27
N GLU A 59 -0.53 9.46 2.37
CA GLU A 59 -1.41 8.41 2.89
C GLU A 59 -2.50 8.05 1.87
N ALA A 60 -3.06 9.02 1.15
CA ALA A 60 -4.02 8.76 0.08
C ALA A 60 -3.40 7.90 -1.04
N ALA A 61 -2.15 8.19 -1.43
CA ALA A 61 -1.44 7.41 -2.45
C ALA A 61 -1.16 5.97 -1.97
N GLY A 62 -0.78 5.79 -0.70
CA GLY A 62 -0.63 4.47 -0.10
C GLY A 62 -1.95 3.68 -0.01
N ASN A 63 -3.04 4.36 0.32
CA ASN A 63 -4.38 3.76 0.37
C ASN A 63 -4.87 3.32 -1.01
N TYR A 64 -4.55 4.07 -2.07
CA TYR A 64 -4.87 3.67 -3.44
C TYR A 64 -4.27 2.29 -3.75
N PHE A 65 -2.98 2.09 -3.54
CA PHE A 65 -2.37 0.78 -3.79
C PHE A 65 -2.82 -0.29 -2.81
N SER A 66 -2.97 0.04 -1.52
CA SER A 66 -3.51 -0.91 -0.53
C SER A 66 -4.90 -1.42 -0.91
N SER A 67 -5.69 -0.63 -1.66
CA SER A 67 -6.99 -1.08 -2.18
C SER A 67 -6.92 -2.04 -3.37
N LEU A 68 -5.75 -2.16 -4.01
CA LEU A 68 -5.50 -3.00 -5.18
C LEU A 68 -4.75 -4.29 -4.84
N LEU A 69 -3.90 -4.28 -3.81
CA LEU A 69 -3.10 -5.42 -3.38
C LEU A 69 -3.99 -6.49 -2.74
N ALA A 70 -3.83 -7.72 -3.19
CA ALA A 70 -4.64 -8.87 -2.78
C ALA A 70 -3.79 -10.01 -2.18
N ASP A 71 -2.49 -9.79 -2.06
CA ASP A 71 -1.50 -10.70 -1.49
C ASP A 71 -1.75 -10.97 0.00
N ASP A 72 -1.20 -12.08 0.51
CA ASP A 72 -1.28 -12.49 1.93
C ASP A 72 0.15 -12.64 2.46
N LEU A 73 0.71 -11.52 2.93
CA LEU A 73 2.11 -11.44 3.27
C LEU A 73 2.33 -11.90 4.71
N ALA A 74 3.05 -12.99 4.89
CA ALA A 74 3.47 -13.45 6.20
C ALA A 74 4.33 -12.42 6.94
N ALA A 75 4.22 -12.41 8.26
CA ALA A 75 5.05 -11.58 9.12
C ALA A 75 6.52 -12.06 9.13
N ILE A 76 7.45 -11.11 9.23
CA ILE A 76 8.87 -11.39 9.50
C ILE A 76 9.12 -11.09 10.97
N THR A 77 9.52 -12.08 11.75
CA THR A 77 9.77 -11.92 13.20
C THR A 77 11.17 -12.37 13.57
N SER A 78 11.99 -11.42 14.02
CA SER A 78 13.31 -11.65 14.57
C SER A 78 13.25 -12.28 15.97
N ASN A 79 14.22 -13.13 16.28
CA ASN A 79 14.44 -13.73 17.59
C ASN A 79 15.94 -14.04 17.78
N SER A 80 16.30 -14.67 18.90
CA SER A 80 17.70 -14.95 19.27
C SER A 80 18.49 -15.79 18.26
N SER A 81 17.83 -16.57 17.40
CA SER A 81 18.46 -17.51 16.47
C SER A 81 18.31 -17.10 15.01
N ASN A 82 17.23 -16.39 14.69
CA ASN A 82 16.88 -15.93 13.35
C ASN A 82 16.59 -14.44 13.41
N THR A 83 17.39 -13.60 12.74
CA THR A 83 17.27 -12.14 12.79
C THR A 83 17.15 -11.58 11.39
N PHE A 84 16.26 -10.61 11.24
CA PHE A 84 16.09 -9.78 10.06
C PHE A 84 16.62 -8.37 10.33
N THR A 85 17.39 -7.83 9.39
CA THR A 85 17.85 -6.44 9.43
C THR A 85 17.22 -5.71 8.26
N ALA A 86 16.40 -4.70 8.54
CA ALA A 86 15.86 -3.81 7.51
C ALA A 86 16.94 -2.82 7.08
N ILE A 87 17.17 -2.66 5.77
CA ILE A 87 18.18 -1.77 5.22
C ILE A 87 17.54 -0.88 4.16
N PHE A 88 17.69 0.43 4.31
CA PHE A 88 17.10 1.43 3.40
C PHE A 88 17.94 2.70 3.41
N ASN A 89 17.71 3.60 2.46
CA ASN A 89 18.30 4.93 2.50
C ASN A 89 17.39 5.87 3.30
N ASP A 90 17.93 6.53 4.31
CA ASP A 90 17.26 7.56 5.08
C ASP A 90 16.64 8.60 4.13
N PRO A 91 15.31 8.80 4.15
CA PRO A 91 14.67 9.69 3.20
C PRO A 91 15.09 11.16 3.38
N SER A 92 15.54 11.57 4.56
CA SER A 92 15.97 12.95 4.84
C SER A 92 17.46 13.20 4.63
N SER A 93 18.30 12.18 4.67
CA SER A 93 19.76 12.35 4.53
C SER A 93 20.39 11.61 3.33
N GLY A 94 19.68 10.63 2.76
CA GLY A 94 20.18 9.76 1.70
C GLY A 94 21.20 8.72 2.17
N ASN A 95 21.60 8.75 3.45
CA ASN A 95 22.53 7.79 4.01
C ASN A 95 21.86 6.43 4.26
N GLN A 96 22.62 5.34 4.13
CA GLN A 96 22.10 4.02 4.45
C GLN A 96 21.84 3.88 5.96
N VAL A 97 20.67 3.34 6.28
CA VAL A 97 20.22 2.94 7.62
C VAL A 97 20.16 1.41 7.67
N SER A 98 20.48 0.85 8.84
CA SER A 98 20.29 -0.57 9.13
C SER A 98 19.63 -0.72 10.49
N LEU A 99 18.46 -1.35 10.52
CA LEU A 99 17.71 -1.64 11.74
C LEU A 99 17.83 -3.14 12.04
N PRO A 100 18.69 -3.55 12.98
CA PRO A 100 18.82 -4.96 13.36
C PRO A 100 17.63 -5.42 14.19
N ASP A 101 17.43 -6.74 14.25
CA ASP A 101 16.36 -7.40 15.01
C ASP A 101 14.95 -6.84 14.69
N TYR A 102 14.77 -6.42 13.44
CA TYR A 102 13.56 -5.76 12.98
C TYR A 102 12.44 -6.78 12.74
N ASN A 103 11.21 -6.33 12.98
CA ASN A 103 10.00 -7.13 12.77
C ASN A 103 9.10 -6.41 11.78
N VAL A 104 8.51 -7.18 10.87
CA VAL A 104 7.53 -6.68 9.89
C VAL A 104 6.23 -7.43 10.12
N PRO A 105 5.13 -6.73 10.45
CA PRO A 105 3.83 -7.37 10.60
C PRO A 105 3.37 -8.06 9.32
N ALA A 106 2.44 -9.01 9.46
CA ALA A 106 1.76 -9.58 8.31
C ALA A 106 1.02 -8.47 7.53
N ASP A 107 0.88 -8.64 6.21
CA ASP A 107 0.12 -7.75 5.33
C ASP A 107 0.49 -6.27 5.49
N THR A 108 1.78 -6.01 5.68
CA THR A 108 2.28 -4.66 5.92
C THR A 108 3.57 -4.45 5.14
N LEU A 109 3.63 -3.35 4.42
CA LEU A 109 4.85 -2.76 3.87
C LEU A 109 5.17 -1.51 4.70
N ILE A 110 6.31 -1.51 5.39
CA ILE A 110 6.72 -0.34 6.19
C ILE A 110 7.55 0.59 5.33
N VAL A 111 7.08 1.83 5.14
CA VAL A 111 7.72 2.80 4.25
C VAL A 111 8.20 4.01 5.03
N TYR A 112 9.51 4.16 5.14
CA TYR A 112 10.09 5.34 5.76
C TYR A 112 9.99 6.55 4.83
N ALA A 113 9.23 7.56 5.25
CA ALA A 113 8.93 8.73 4.42
C ALA A 113 9.67 9.98 4.93
N GLY A 114 10.12 10.82 4.00
CA GLY A 114 10.78 12.09 4.29
C GLY A 114 11.05 12.89 3.01
N ALA A 115 11.79 13.98 3.15
CA ALA A 115 12.25 14.76 2.00
C ALA A 115 13.65 15.29 2.22
N ARG A 116 14.37 15.52 1.13
CA ARG A 116 15.71 16.13 1.11
C ARG A 116 15.94 16.77 -0.26
N ASP A 117 17.04 17.50 -0.43
CA ASP A 117 17.48 17.94 -1.76
C ASP A 117 17.83 16.71 -2.61
N LEU A 118 17.07 16.48 -3.69
CA LEU A 118 17.28 15.37 -4.64
C LEU A 118 17.91 15.84 -5.96
N GLY A 119 18.23 17.13 -6.09
CA GLY A 119 18.81 17.72 -7.28
C GLY A 119 17.85 17.73 -8.47
N ALA A 120 17.94 16.73 -9.34
CA ALA A 120 17.22 16.72 -10.62
C ALA A 120 15.99 15.81 -10.65
N THR A 121 15.81 14.94 -9.65
CA THR A 121 14.61 14.10 -9.53
C THR A 121 13.64 14.69 -8.51
N LEU A 122 12.35 14.43 -8.72
CA LEU A 122 11.27 14.92 -7.86
C LEU A 122 10.98 13.96 -6.71
N GLY A 123 11.22 12.68 -6.93
CA GLY A 123 11.04 11.62 -5.96
C GLY A 123 12.13 10.56 -6.09
N GLN A 124 12.25 9.78 -5.04
CA GLN A 124 13.04 8.55 -5.01
C GLN A 124 12.39 7.59 -4.01
N GLY A 125 11.60 6.65 -4.53
CA GLY A 125 11.01 5.54 -3.81
C GLY A 125 11.59 4.20 -4.26
N GLY A 126 11.57 3.22 -3.36
CA GLY A 126 11.97 1.87 -3.72
C GLY A 126 11.99 0.91 -2.54
N PRO A 127 12.01 -0.40 -2.83
CA PRO A 127 12.10 -1.42 -1.80
C PRO A 127 13.42 -1.30 -1.04
N GLY A 128 13.36 -1.56 0.26
CA GLY A 128 14.55 -1.70 1.07
C GLY A 128 15.24 -3.05 0.81
N SER A 129 16.55 -3.08 0.98
CA SER A 129 17.28 -4.35 1.06
C SER A 129 17.22 -4.90 2.47
N TYR A 130 17.84 -6.05 2.69
CA TYR A 130 17.82 -6.69 4.00
C TYR A 130 19.06 -7.52 4.26
N GLY A 131 19.34 -7.73 5.55
CA GLY A 131 20.28 -8.73 6.04
C GLY A 131 19.55 -9.84 6.78
N VAL A 132 19.96 -11.10 6.59
CA VAL A 132 19.41 -12.24 7.30
C VAL A 132 20.53 -13.03 7.98
N ARG A 133 20.33 -13.33 9.26
CA ARG A 133 21.07 -14.38 9.96
C ARG A 133 20.07 -15.41 10.42
N TYR A 134 20.33 -16.68 10.13
CA TYR A 134 19.40 -17.75 10.43
C TYR A 134 20.12 -19.03 10.81
N THR A 135 19.47 -19.83 11.65
CA THR A 135 19.81 -21.24 11.89
C THR A 135 18.81 -22.18 11.22
N ASP A 136 17.60 -21.70 10.93
CA ASP A 136 16.57 -22.43 10.19
C ASP A 136 16.49 -21.90 8.74
N PRO A 137 16.82 -22.71 7.71
CA PRO A 137 16.70 -22.30 6.31
C PRO A 137 15.30 -21.83 5.91
N LYS A 138 14.24 -22.29 6.58
CA LYS A 138 12.87 -21.82 6.32
C LYS A 138 12.68 -20.34 6.67
N TYR A 139 13.47 -19.80 7.59
CA TYR A 139 13.41 -18.38 7.92
C TYR A 139 13.97 -17.52 6.78
N TYR A 140 15.04 -17.96 6.13
CA TYR A 140 15.57 -17.27 4.96
C TYR A 140 14.55 -17.24 3.82
N GLU A 141 13.86 -18.37 3.60
CA GLU A 141 12.79 -18.43 2.60
C GLU A 141 11.61 -17.52 2.97
N LEU A 142 11.16 -17.55 4.24
CA LEU A 142 10.12 -16.66 4.73
C LEU A 142 10.46 -15.18 4.50
N VAL A 143 11.71 -14.76 4.69
CA VAL A 143 12.11 -13.36 4.46
C VAL A 143 12.03 -12.99 2.97
N ARG A 144 12.37 -13.92 2.07
CA ARG A 144 12.41 -13.68 0.61
C ARG A 144 11.04 -13.70 -0.03
N THR A 145 10.19 -14.63 0.39
CA THR A 145 8.89 -14.85 -0.26
C THR A 145 7.74 -14.27 0.53
N ARG A 146 7.94 -13.99 1.82
CA ARG A 146 6.87 -13.67 2.78
C ARG A 146 5.70 -14.64 2.71
N GLY A 147 5.97 -15.92 2.42
CA GLY A 147 4.94 -16.95 2.36
C GLY A 147 4.23 -17.08 1.01
N GLU A 148 4.53 -16.21 0.04
CA GLU A 148 4.02 -16.34 -1.31
C GLU A 148 4.51 -17.63 -1.99
N ALA A 149 3.66 -18.17 -2.86
CA ALA A 149 3.88 -19.46 -3.50
C ALA A 149 4.69 -19.35 -4.80
N ASP A 150 4.56 -18.21 -5.49
CA ASP A 150 5.25 -17.94 -6.74
C ASP A 150 6.66 -17.40 -6.49
N GLU A 151 7.53 -17.48 -7.50
CA GLU A 151 8.93 -17.06 -7.35
C GLU A 151 9.02 -15.53 -7.24
N THR A 152 9.63 -15.03 -6.16
CA THR A 152 9.81 -13.59 -5.91
C THR A 152 11.13 -13.02 -6.42
N GLU A 153 12.08 -13.88 -6.79
CA GLU A 153 13.44 -13.50 -7.19
C GLU A 153 13.95 -14.43 -8.30
N GLY A 154 14.83 -13.91 -9.16
CA GLY A 154 15.43 -14.60 -10.29
C GLY A 154 14.70 -14.40 -11.61
N ALA A 155 15.29 -14.90 -12.70
CA ALA A 155 14.83 -14.63 -14.07
C ALA A 155 13.41 -15.14 -14.38
N THR A 156 12.87 -16.05 -13.55
CA THR A 156 11.53 -16.63 -13.68
C THR A 156 10.54 -16.06 -12.69
N ALA A 157 10.94 -15.07 -11.88
CA ALA A 157 10.07 -14.45 -10.89
C ALA A 157 8.77 -13.95 -11.53
N THR A 158 7.66 -14.26 -10.88
CA THR A 158 6.32 -13.77 -11.25
C THR A 158 5.65 -13.03 -10.10
N ASP A 159 6.32 -12.98 -8.96
CA ASP A 159 5.84 -12.39 -7.72
C ASP A 159 6.86 -11.38 -7.17
N PHE A 160 6.48 -10.61 -6.16
CA PHE A 160 7.35 -9.68 -5.46
C PHE A 160 6.81 -9.38 -4.06
N ALA A 161 7.57 -9.76 -3.02
CA ALA A 161 7.13 -9.66 -1.64
C ALA A 161 8.09 -8.81 -0.77
N PRO A 162 8.21 -7.49 -1.00
CA PRO A 162 9.09 -6.65 -0.22
C PRO A 162 8.62 -6.56 1.24
N TRP A 163 9.55 -6.27 2.15
CA TRP A 163 9.21 -5.97 3.54
C TRP A 163 8.69 -4.53 3.72
N GLY A 164 9.01 -3.67 2.75
CA GLY A 164 8.90 -2.22 2.87
C GLY A 164 10.10 -1.54 2.22
N GLY A 165 10.38 -0.30 2.60
CA GLY A 165 11.46 0.48 2.03
C GLY A 165 11.45 1.93 2.49
N ALA A 166 11.86 2.82 1.61
CA ALA A 166 11.84 4.25 1.88
C ALA A 166 11.39 5.03 0.65
N ILE A 167 10.85 6.22 0.91
CA ILE A 167 10.41 7.16 -0.10
C ILE A 167 10.86 8.57 0.30
N ALA A 168 11.56 9.23 -0.61
CA ALA A 168 12.01 10.60 -0.45
C ALA A 168 11.46 11.47 -1.56
N PHE A 169 11.12 12.71 -1.21
CA PHE A 169 10.72 13.73 -2.18
C PHE A 169 11.71 14.87 -2.17
N ASP A 170 11.82 15.57 -3.30
CA ASP A 170 12.64 16.76 -3.38
C ASP A 170 12.05 17.86 -2.51
N ILE A 171 12.84 18.35 -1.55
CA ILE A 171 12.37 19.35 -0.58
C ILE A 171 12.19 20.73 -1.22
N ASP A 172 12.89 21.00 -2.31
CA ASP A 172 12.93 22.32 -2.98
C ASP A 172 11.97 22.42 -4.17
N ALA A 173 11.30 21.32 -4.55
CA ALA A 173 10.35 21.32 -5.66
C ALA A 173 9.08 22.15 -5.35
N ASN A 174 8.53 22.76 -6.39
CA ASN A 174 7.29 23.55 -6.32
C ASN A 174 6.06 22.62 -6.31
N TRP A 175 5.83 21.98 -5.18
CA TRP A 175 4.75 21.01 -5.00
C TRP A 175 3.36 21.63 -4.94
N TYR A 176 2.43 20.98 -5.62
CA TYR A 176 1.00 21.07 -5.40
C TYR A 176 0.55 19.90 -4.53
N PHE A 177 -0.16 20.19 -3.44
CA PHE A 177 -0.75 19.17 -2.57
C PHE A 177 -2.26 19.27 -2.66
N ASP A 178 -2.85 18.35 -3.40
CA ASP A 178 -4.30 18.24 -3.50
C ASP A 178 -4.87 17.58 -2.22
N ALA A 179 -5.78 18.28 -1.56
CA ALA A 179 -6.48 17.72 -0.40
C ALA A 179 -7.57 16.71 -0.79
N ASP A 180 -7.98 16.70 -2.07
CA ASP A 180 -8.97 15.79 -2.65
C ASP A 180 -8.53 15.27 -4.04
N PRO A 181 -7.70 14.22 -4.09
CA PRO A 181 -7.14 13.69 -5.34
C PRO A 181 -8.19 13.05 -6.27
N ALA A 182 -9.48 13.06 -5.90
CA ALA A 182 -10.57 12.66 -6.78
C ALA A 182 -11.09 13.80 -7.67
N THR A 183 -10.61 15.03 -7.48
CA THR A 183 -11.01 16.17 -8.30
C THR A 183 -10.05 16.41 -9.47
N ASP A 184 -10.57 17.02 -10.52
CA ASP A 184 -9.77 17.51 -11.64
C ASP A 184 -9.84 19.03 -11.63
N GLU A 185 -8.69 19.67 -11.44
CA GLU A 185 -8.58 21.10 -11.27
C GLU A 185 -7.30 21.66 -11.86
N ALA A 186 -7.33 22.94 -12.21
CA ALA A 186 -6.15 23.61 -12.75
C ALA A 186 -5.16 23.89 -11.62
N ILE A 187 -4.03 23.19 -11.63
CA ILE A 187 -2.98 23.31 -10.63
C ILE A 187 -1.83 24.20 -11.11
N THR A 188 -1.06 24.73 -10.15
CA THR A 188 0.26 25.33 -10.42
C THR A 188 1.30 24.59 -9.61
N GLY A 189 2.38 24.16 -10.26
CA GLY A 189 3.40 23.33 -9.63
C GLY A 189 3.30 21.88 -10.09
N ILE A 190 3.96 21.01 -9.35
CA ILE A 190 4.05 19.58 -9.60
C ILE A 190 3.05 18.89 -8.67
N ASP A 191 2.13 18.10 -9.24
CA ASP A 191 1.20 17.32 -8.42
C ASP A 191 1.95 16.27 -7.59
N PHE A 192 1.96 16.46 -6.27
CA PHE A 192 2.63 15.55 -5.34
C PHE A 192 1.98 14.17 -5.36
N TYR A 193 0.66 14.08 -5.52
CA TYR A 193 -0.05 12.81 -5.49
C TYR A 193 0.40 11.90 -6.66
N SER A 194 0.49 12.45 -7.86
CA SER A 194 1.00 11.73 -9.04
C SER A 194 2.43 11.25 -8.87
N VAL A 195 3.32 12.07 -8.29
CA VAL A 195 4.71 11.63 -8.02
C VAL A 195 4.74 10.57 -6.92
N ALA A 196 3.94 10.72 -5.86
CA ALA A 196 3.85 9.70 -4.81
C ALA A 196 3.37 8.35 -5.36
N LEU A 197 2.39 8.33 -6.27
CA LEU A 197 1.96 7.12 -6.95
C LEU A 197 3.08 6.48 -7.79
N HIS A 198 3.86 7.30 -8.50
CA HIS A 198 5.00 6.85 -9.28
C HIS A 198 6.06 6.16 -8.40
N GLU A 199 6.48 6.83 -7.33
CA GLU A 199 7.50 6.31 -6.41
C GLU A 199 7.03 5.07 -5.62
N LEU A 200 5.75 5.02 -5.25
CA LEU A 200 5.16 3.80 -4.67
C LEU A 200 5.08 2.66 -5.69
N GLY A 201 4.92 2.97 -6.99
CA GLY A 201 5.08 1.97 -8.05
C GLY A 201 6.46 1.30 -8.01
N HIS A 202 7.53 2.10 -7.86
CA HIS A 202 8.89 1.58 -7.70
C HIS A 202 9.07 0.75 -6.42
N LEU A 203 8.49 1.19 -5.30
CA LEU A 203 8.44 0.43 -4.05
C LEU A 203 7.78 -0.95 -4.25
N LEU A 204 6.75 -1.02 -5.09
CA LEU A 204 5.97 -2.23 -5.40
C LEU A 204 6.54 -3.05 -6.57
N GLY A 205 7.73 -2.71 -7.08
CA GLY A 205 8.45 -3.56 -8.04
C GLY A 205 8.47 -3.06 -9.48
N VAL A 206 7.75 -2.00 -9.83
CA VAL A 206 7.81 -1.39 -11.16
C VAL A 206 9.22 -0.87 -11.40
N GLY A 207 9.90 -1.35 -12.43
CA GLY A 207 11.28 -0.95 -12.75
C GLY A 207 12.35 -1.45 -11.77
N THR A 208 11.98 -2.20 -10.72
CA THR A 208 12.93 -2.63 -9.67
C THR A 208 12.92 -4.14 -9.40
N ALA A 209 11.80 -4.83 -9.62
CA ALA A 209 11.66 -6.24 -9.31
C ALA A 209 12.09 -7.16 -10.46
N ASP A 210 12.48 -8.39 -10.12
CA ASP A 210 12.76 -9.42 -11.10
C ASP A 210 11.49 -9.83 -11.86
N SER A 211 10.32 -9.79 -11.21
CA SER A 211 9.02 -10.07 -11.85
C SER A 211 8.60 -9.00 -12.86
N TRP A 212 9.02 -7.75 -12.67
CA TRP A 212 8.95 -6.72 -13.71
C TRP A 212 9.88 -7.07 -14.87
N SER A 213 11.14 -7.36 -14.57
CA SER A 213 12.18 -7.66 -15.56
C SER A 213 11.84 -8.88 -16.43
N ASN A 214 11.19 -9.90 -15.84
CA ASN A 214 10.72 -11.10 -16.52
C ASN A 214 9.66 -10.80 -17.62
N GLN A 215 9.00 -9.63 -17.56
CA GLN A 215 8.03 -9.19 -18.57
C GLN A 215 8.66 -8.37 -19.70
N ILE A 216 9.97 -8.12 -19.65
CA ILE A 216 10.65 -7.24 -20.61
C ILE A 216 11.23 -8.05 -21.76
N SER A 217 10.96 -7.60 -22.98
CA SER A 217 11.59 -8.15 -24.18
C SER A 217 11.75 -7.06 -25.24
N GLY A 218 12.99 -6.87 -25.69
CA GLY A 218 13.31 -5.95 -26.80
C GLY A 218 13.04 -4.47 -26.52
N GLY A 219 13.14 -4.01 -25.26
CA GLY A 219 12.84 -2.62 -24.87
C GLY A 219 11.35 -2.34 -24.67
N TYR A 220 10.54 -3.39 -24.45
CA TYR A 220 9.12 -3.27 -24.17
C TYR A 220 8.72 -4.13 -22.98
N PHE A 221 7.76 -3.63 -22.21
CA PHE A 221 7.06 -4.39 -21.18
C PHE A 221 5.84 -5.10 -21.76
N ASN A 222 5.67 -6.37 -21.40
CA ASN A 222 4.67 -7.28 -21.98
C ASN A 222 3.67 -7.84 -20.96
N GLY A 223 3.55 -7.21 -19.78
CA GLY A 223 2.52 -7.58 -18.81
C GLY A 223 1.11 -7.41 -19.40
N SER A 224 0.26 -8.42 -19.22
CA SER A 224 -1.04 -8.53 -19.89
C SER A 224 -1.99 -7.35 -19.61
N ALA A 225 -2.00 -6.83 -18.39
CA ALA A 225 -2.80 -5.67 -18.01
C ALA A 225 -2.32 -4.39 -18.72
N SER A 226 -0.99 -4.15 -18.75
CA SER A 226 -0.39 -3.00 -19.43
C SER A 226 -0.59 -3.08 -20.95
N LEU A 227 -0.46 -4.28 -21.54
CA LEU A 227 -0.80 -4.53 -22.94
C LEU A 227 -2.25 -4.16 -23.26
N ALA A 228 -3.18 -4.57 -22.41
CA ALA A 228 -4.60 -4.29 -22.60
C ALA A 228 -4.92 -2.80 -22.47
N ALA A 229 -4.27 -2.10 -21.55
CA ALA A 229 -4.45 -0.66 -21.33
C ALA A 229 -3.83 0.19 -22.45
N TYR A 230 -2.62 -0.15 -22.90
CA TYR A 230 -1.89 0.62 -23.91
C TYR A 230 -2.29 0.25 -25.35
N GLY A 231 -2.75 -0.98 -25.57
CA GLY A 231 -3.15 -1.52 -26.88
C GLY A 231 -2.02 -2.26 -27.63
N SER A 232 -0.80 -2.26 -27.09
CA SER A 232 0.36 -3.00 -27.58
C SER A 232 1.41 -3.17 -26.47
N SER A 233 2.54 -3.82 -26.75
CA SER A 233 3.73 -3.81 -25.87
C SER A 233 4.09 -2.37 -25.53
N VAL A 234 4.36 -2.11 -24.25
CA VAL A 234 4.59 -0.75 -23.75
C VAL A 234 6.07 -0.41 -23.92
N PRO A 235 6.42 0.64 -24.68
CA PRO A 235 7.81 1.07 -24.83
C PRO A 235 8.41 1.44 -23.49
N LEU A 236 9.65 1.02 -23.26
CA LEU A 236 10.42 1.39 -22.09
C LEU A 236 11.53 2.39 -22.42
N ASP A 237 11.96 3.12 -21.41
CA ASP A 237 13.14 3.97 -21.46
C ASP A 237 14.42 3.14 -21.68
N SER A 238 15.56 3.81 -21.86
CA SER A 238 16.81 3.14 -22.21
C SER A 238 17.39 2.24 -21.10
N ILE A 239 16.81 2.28 -19.90
CA ILE A 239 17.23 1.45 -18.76
C ILE A 239 16.16 0.44 -18.37
N ASP A 240 15.09 0.31 -19.17
CA ASP A 240 14.00 -0.64 -18.98
C ASP A 240 13.22 -0.48 -17.65
N ALA A 241 13.27 0.72 -17.04
CA ALA A 241 12.69 0.97 -15.71
C ALA A 241 11.42 1.85 -15.75
N HIS A 242 11.25 2.65 -16.81
CA HIS A 242 10.11 3.56 -16.97
C HIS A 242 9.47 3.40 -18.34
N TRP A 243 8.21 3.83 -18.46
CA TRP A 243 7.58 4.04 -19.77
C TRP A 243 8.31 5.14 -20.56
N ALA A 244 8.49 4.95 -21.87
CA ALA A 244 9.14 5.91 -22.78
C ALA A 244 8.18 6.88 -23.48
#